data_AF-A0A7C7WMS7-F1
#
_entry.id   AF-A0A7C7WMS7-F1
#
_cell.length_a   1.000
_cell.length_b   1.000
_cell.length_c   1.000
_cell.angle_alpha   90.00
_cell.angle_beta   90.00
_cell.angle_gamma   90.00
#
_symmetry.space_group_name_H-M   'P 1'
#
loop_
_entity.id
_entity.type
_entity.pdbx_description
1 polymer ?
#
loop_
_entity_poly.entity_id
_entity_poly.type
_entity_poly.pdbx_seq_one_letter_code
_entity_poly.pdbx_strand_id
1 'polypeptide(L)'
;MHPVIAFLERPRSVFLRRALFQVHLWVGVLSALYLIIVSVTGAALMFRIHLQRAVHPDLFVESVGDLAEPVTVLERVRDAYPVGRVSGVDAPTTDRPTYLAYVTAGDQFQTILADRVSGAVLGELPEHSVVRTLQDLHFDLLAGRTGRVVNGVGGFCLLLLCLTGLVIWWPGRSNWRSGFTIDWARPLVDARRHAVARPLAAPALRQPTVKTTSPNANSHKAFR
;
A
#
# COMPACT_ATOMS: atom_id res chain seq x y z
N MET A 1 4.99 15.04 -36.54
CA MET A 1 5.41 13.79 -35.85
C MET A 1 4.75 13.74 -34.49
N HIS A 2 4.04 12.66 -34.17
CA HIS A 2 3.16 12.57 -32.99
C HIS A 2 3.95 12.68 -31.67
N PRO A 3 3.54 13.54 -30.71
CA PRO A 3 4.24 13.72 -29.42
C PRO A 3 4.38 12.43 -28.60
N VAL A 4 3.52 11.45 -28.87
CA VAL A 4 3.55 10.10 -28.29
C VAL A 4 4.79 9.29 -28.72
N ILE A 5 5.27 9.48 -29.95
CA ILE A 5 6.44 8.74 -30.49
C ILE A 5 7.75 9.35 -29.96
N ALA A 6 7.81 10.67 -29.79
CA ALA A 6 8.98 11.36 -29.21
C ALA A 6 9.21 11.03 -27.72
N PHE A 7 8.13 10.81 -26.96
CA PHE A 7 8.21 10.31 -25.57
C PHE A 7 8.82 8.90 -25.49
N LEU A 8 8.54 8.06 -26.49
CA LEU A 8 9.07 6.70 -26.59
C LEU A 8 10.56 6.65 -26.97
N GLU A 9 11.10 7.69 -27.63
CA GLU A 9 12.48 7.70 -28.13
C GLU A 9 13.50 8.43 -27.23
N ARG A 10 13.13 9.54 -26.58
CA ARG A 10 14.06 10.33 -25.73
C ARG A 10 13.34 11.01 -24.55
N PRO A 11 13.07 10.33 -23.42
CA PRO A 11 12.36 10.88 -22.26
C PRO A 11 13.21 11.85 -21.39
N ARG A 12 14.25 12.46 -21.97
CA ARG A 12 15.38 13.09 -21.27
C ARG A 12 15.26 14.61 -21.08
N SER A 13 14.08 15.23 -21.25
CA SER A 13 13.90 16.64 -20.90
C SER A 13 13.90 16.79 -19.37
N VAL A 14 14.99 17.36 -18.86
CA VAL A 14 15.50 17.22 -17.49
C VAL A 14 14.58 17.79 -16.40
N PHE A 15 13.60 18.62 -16.77
CA PHE A 15 12.64 19.23 -15.86
C PHE A 15 11.31 18.45 -15.79
N LEU A 16 10.71 18.10 -16.93
CA LEU A 16 9.38 17.47 -16.96
C LEU A 16 9.40 16.09 -16.30
N ARG A 17 10.42 15.27 -16.56
CA ARG A 17 10.59 13.97 -15.88
C ARG A 17 10.80 14.16 -14.37
N ARG A 18 11.54 15.18 -13.96
CA ARG A 18 11.84 15.45 -12.54
C ARG A 18 10.62 15.95 -11.78
N ALA A 19 9.82 16.82 -12.39
CA ALA A 19 8.55 17.31 -11.85
C ALA A 19 7.53 16.16 -11.74
N LEU A 20 7.34 15.36 -12.79
CA LEU A 20 6.44 14.21 -12.76
C LEU A 20 6.86 13.17 -11.72
N PHE A 21 8.16 12.90 -11.61
CA PHE A 21 8.68 12.00 -10.57
C PHE A 21 8.46 12.55 -9.16
N GLN A 22 8.66 13.86 -8.96
CA GLN A 22 8.45 14.49 -7.65
C GLN A 22 6.97 14.45 -7.24
N VAL A 23 6.06 14.78 -8.15
CA VAL A 23 4.61 14.68 -7.91
C VAL A 23 4.23 13.24 -7.62
N HIS A 24 4.67 12.29 -8.44
CA HIS A 24 4.41 10.86 -8.23
C HIS A 24 4.93 10.37 -6.87
N LEU A 25 6.13 10.80 -6.46
CA LEU A 25 6.71 10.43 -5.17
C LEU A 25 5.84 10.93 -4.01
N TRP A 26 5.47 12.21 -3.99
CA TRP A 26 4.68 12.76 -2.88
C TRP A 26 3.25 12.23 -2.86
N VAL A 27 2.60 12.14 -4.03
CA VAL A 27 1.28 11.51 -4.14
C VAL A 27 1.37 10.05 -3.69
N GLY A 28 2.44 9.34 -4.03
CA GLY A 28 2.66 7.97 -3.61
C GLY A 28 2.88 7.81 -2.11
N VAL A 29 3.64 8.68 -1.48
CA VAL A 29 3.84 8.67 -0.02
C VAL A 29 2.51 8.92 0.71
N LEU A 30 1.74 9.92 0.28
CA LEU A 30 0.42 10.19 0.87
C LEU A 30 -0.55 9.01 0.66
N SER A 31 -0.58 8.46 -0.55
CA SER A 31 -1.43 7.31 -0.89
C SER A 31 -1.00 6.06 -0.13
N ALA A 32 0.29 5.87 0.15
CA ALA A 32 0.79 4.74 0.94
C ALA A 32 0.33 4.83 2.40
N LEU A 33 0.39 6.01 3.03
CA LEU A 33 -0.12 6.20 4.39
C LEU A 33 -1.61 5.89 4.47
N TYR A 34 -2.38 6.40 3.52
CA TYR A 34 -3.80 6.09 3.37
C TYR A 34 -4.03 4.57 3.19
N LEU A 35 -3.29 3.93 2.29
CA LEU A 35 -3.40 2.50 2.02
C LEU A 35 -3.08 1.65 3.25
N ILE A 36 -2.13 2.07 4.09
CA ILE A 36 -1.83 1.38 5.37
C ILE A 36 -3.07 1.38 6.27
N ILE A 37 -3.75 2.52 6.44
CA ILE A 37 -4.94 2.61 7.29
C ILE A 37 -6.05 1.70 6.76
N VAL A 38 -6.35 1.78 5.46
CA VAL A 38 -7.40 0.95 4.83
C VAL A 38 -7.01 -0.54 4.87
N SER A 39 -5.74 -0.89 4.69
CA SER A 39 -5.28 -2.28 4.71
C SER A 39 -5.31 -2.87 6.13
N VAL A 40 -4.87 -2.12 7.14
CA VAL A 40 -4.89 -2.57 8.54
C VAL A 40 -6.32 -2.77 9.01
N THR A 41 -7.22 -1.83 8.70
CA THR A 41 -8.65 -1.97 9.02
C THR A 41 -9.29 -3.13 8.27
N GLY A 42 -8.96 -3.33 6.99
CA GLY A 42 -9.44 -4.47 6.20
C GLY A 42 -8.96 -5.82 6.75
N ALA A 43 -7.69 -5.90 7.16
CA ALA A 43 -7.14 -7.08 7.82
C ALA A 43 -7.84 -7.37 9.16
N ALA A 44 -8.12 -6.34 9.95
CA ALA A 44 -8.89 -6.50 11.19
C ALA A 44 -10.32 -7.02 10.93
N LEU A 45 -10.97 -6.57 9.84
CA LEU A 45 -12.31 -7.01 9.46
C LEU A 45 -12.40 -8.48 9.01
N MET A 46 -11.29 -9.10 8.61
CA MET A 46 -11.25 -10.56 8.40
C MET A 46 -11.56 -11.33 9.69
N PHE A 47 -11.21 -10.77 10.85
CA PHE A 47 -11.49 -11.35 12.16
C PHE A 47 -12.79 -10.85 12.79
N ARG A 48 -13.68 -10.20 12.02
CA ARG A 48 -14.91 -9.58 12.55
C ARG A 48 -15.72 -10.49 13.45
N ILE A 49 -15.83 -11.78 13.11
CA ILE A 49 -16.64 -12.73 13.89
C ILE A 49 -15.97 -13.02 15.24
N HIS A 50 -14.66 -13.21 15.26
CA HIS A 50 -13.90 -13.40 16.49
C HIS A 50 -13.93 -12.14 17.37
N LEU A 51 -13.81 -10.95 16.76
CA LEU A 51 -13.93 -9.68 17.47
C LEU A 51 -15.33 -9.49 18.05
N GLN A 52 -16.39 -9.78 17.29
CA GLN A 52 -17.77 -9.70 17.78
C GLN A 52 -18.01 -10.66 18.95
N ARG A 53 -17.53 -11.91 18.86
CA ARG A 53 -17.60 -12.88 19.96
C ARG A 53 -16.84 -12.43 21.20
N ALA A 54 -15.66 -11.85 21.02
CA ALA A 54 -14.85 -11.38 22.14
C ALA A 54 -15.50 -10.18 22.86
N VAL A 55 -16.19 -9.31 22.12
CA VAL A 55 -16.85 -8.11 22.66
C VAL A 55 -18.26 -8.43 23.21
N HIS A 56 -18.98 -9.36 22.58
CA HIS A 56 -20.35 -9.75 22.92
C HIS A 56 -20.47 -11.27 23.13
N PRO A 57 -19.78 -11.86 24.11
CA PRO A 57 -19.78 -13.32 24.30
C PRO A 57 -21.17 -13.87 24.62
N ASP A 58 -22.05 -13.05 25.18
CA ASP A 58 -23.45 -13.33 25.49
C ASP A 58 -24.30 -13.63 24.24
N LEU A 59 -23.96 -13.03 23.09
CA LEU A 59 -24.71 -13.21 21.85
C LEU A 59 -24.27 -14.46 21.04
N PHE A 60 -23.19 -15.13 21.42
CA PHE A 60 -22.65 -16.29 20.70
C PHE A 60 -22.67 -17.54 21.59
N VAL A 61 -23.89 -18.02 21.88
CA VAL A 61 -24.11 -19.24 22.66
C VAL A 61 -23.79 -20.47 21.81
N GLU A 62 -22.98 -21.38 22.35
CA GLU A 62 -22.76 -22.69 21.77
C GLU A 62 -23.87 -23.66 22.24
N SER A 63 -24.88 -23.85 21.38
CA SER A 63 -25.94 -24.82 21.59
C SER A 63 -25.63 -26.15 20.89
N VAL A 64 -25.77 -27.28 21.59
CA VAL A 64 -25.58 -28.63 21.04
C VAL A 64 -26.93 -29.23 20.67
N GLY A 65 -27.07 -29.70 19.43
CA GLY A 65 -28.29 -30.33 18.93
C GLY A 65 -28.48 -30.17 17.42
N ASP A 66 -29.63 -30.61 16.93
CA ASP A 66 -30.02 -30.42 15.53
C ASP A 66 -30.29 -28.96 15.22
N LEU A 67 -30.03 -28.55 13.98
CA LEU A 67 -30.30 -27.21 13.50
C LEU A 67 -31.79 -26.92 13.53
N ALA A 68 -32.17 -25.78 14.13
CA ALA A 68 -33.51 -25.23 13.93
C ALA A 68 -33.75 -24.99 12.44
N GLU A 69 -34.98 -25.25 11.97
CA GLU A 69 -35.36 -24.91 10.61
C GLU A 69 -35.29 -23.39 10.41
N PRO A 70 -34.68 -22.88 9.32
CA PRO A 70 -34.53 -21.45 9.09
C PRO A 70 -35.87 -20.68 9.08
N VAL A 71 -36.95 -21.34 8.64
CA VAL A 71 -38.31 -20.76 8.63
C VAL A 71 -38.78 -20.50 10.06
N THR A 72 -38.61 -21.45 10.98
CA THR A 72 -38.96 -21.30 12.39
C THR A 72 -38.18 -20.16 13.06
N VAL A 73 -36.90 -20.00 12.72
CA VAL A 73 -36.08 -18.89 13.22
C VAL A 73 -36.60 -17.56 12.68
N LEU A 74 -36.91 -17.49 11.38
CA LEU A 74 -37.46 -16.30 10.75
C LEU A 74 -38.80 -15.89 11.37
N GLU A 75 -39.69 -16.84 11.64
CA GLU A 75 -40.98 -16.58 12.30
C GLU A 75 -40.78 -16.03 13.71
N ARG A 76 -39.91 -16.64 14.52
CA ARG A 76 -39.62 -16.13 15.87
C ARG A 76 -39.01 -14.74 15.87
N VAL A 77 -38.14 -14.44 14.91
CA VAL A 77 -37.58 -13.08 14.76
C VAL A 77 -38.67 -12.09 14.35
N ARG A 78 -39.60 -12.48 13.45
CA ARG A 78 -40.74 -11.63 13.07
C ARG A 78 -41.67 -11.35 14.25
N ASP A 79 -41.94 -12.37 15.07
CA ASP A 79 -42.79 -12.23 16.26
C ASP A 79 -42.15 -11.32 17.31
N ALA A 80 -40.83 -11.41 17.50
CA ALA A 80 -40.09 -10.55 18.41
C ALA A 80 -39.95 -9.10 17.91
N TYR A 81 -39.96 -8.88 16.58
CA TYR A 81 -39.79 -7.56 15.95
C TYR A 81 -40.93 -7.25 14.96
N PRO A 82 -42.18 -7.08 15.44
CA PRO A 82 -43.36 -6.97 14.58
C PRO A 82 -43.41 -5.67 13.74
N VAL A 83 -42.65 -4.65 14.14
CA VAL A 83 -42.57 -3.36 13.44
C VAL A 83 -41.50 -3.36 12.35
N GLY A 84 -40.55 -4.31 12.38
CA GLY A 84 -39.41 -4.39 11.47
C GLY A 84 -39.65 -5.35 10.30
N ARG A 85 -39.20 -4.98 9.10
CA ARG A 85 -39.17 -5.89 7.96
C ARG A 85 -37.93 -6.78 8.05
N VAL A 86 -38.14 -8.08 8.25
CA VAL A 86 -37.05 -9.07 8.19
C VAL A 86 -36.68 -9.34 6.73
N SER A 87 -35.45 -9.00 6.36
CA SER A 87 -34.93 -9.10 4.98
C SER A 87 -34.40 -10.51 4.65
N GLY A 88 -33.98 -11.26 5.66
CA GLY A 88 -33.47 -12.62 5.49
C GLY A 88 -32.79 -13.13 6.76
N VAL A 89 -32.45 -14.42 6.76
CA VAL A 89 -31.72 -15.09 7.82
C VAL A 89 -30.57 -15.89 7.22
N ASP A 90 -29.36 -15.66 7.72
CA ASP A 90 -28.16 -16.43 7.38
C ASP A 90 -27.99 -17.61 8.32
N ALA A 91 -27.76 -18.79 7.73
CA ALA A 91 -27.52 -20.01 8.48
C ALA A 91 -26.23 -19.95 9.34
N PRO A 92 -26.15 -20.71 10.44
CA PRO A 92 -24.96 -20.83 11.26
C PRO A 92 -23.81 -21.45 10.48
N THR A 93 -22.60 -20.95 10.71
CA THR A 93 -21.35 -21.53 10.18
C THR A 93 -20.49 -22.08 11.32
N THR A 94 -19.42 -22.81 11.00
CA THR A 94 -18.46 -23.29 12.00
C THR A 94 -17.90 -22.13 12.83
N ASP A 95 -17.54 -21.03 12.17
CA ASP A 95 -17.02 -19.83 12.83
C ASP A 95 -18.12 -18.93 13.38
N ARG A 96 -19.41 -19.27 13.27
CA ARG A 96 -20.55 -18.53 13.84
C ARG A 96 -21.74 -19.46 14.11
N PRO A 97 -21.84 -20.10 15.30
CA PRO A 97 -22.87 -21.08 15.61
C PRO A 97 -24.20 -20.40 16.01
N THR A 98 -24.57 -19.31 15.35
CA THR A 98 -25.82 -18.58 15.56
C THR A 98 -26.44 -18.22 14.22
N TYR A 99 -27.77 -18.12 14.17
CA TYR A 99 -28.46 -17.53 13.02
C TYR A 99 -28.32 -16.01 13.08
N LEU A 100 -28.20 -15.36 11.92
CA LEU A 100 -28.17 -13.89 11.82
C LEU A 100 -29.34 -13.46 10.96
N ALA A 101 -30.25 -12.70 11.55
CA ALA A 101 -31.40 -12.12 10.89
C ALA A 101 -31.20 -10.62 10.68
N TYR A 102 -31.49 -10.14 9.48
CA TYR A 102 -31.41 -8.72 9.15
C TYR A 102 -32.80 -8.11 9.23
N VAL A 103 -32.97 -7.11 10.09
CA VAL A 103 -34.26 -6.45 10.31
C VAL A 103 -34.12 -4.96 10.01
N THR A 104 -35.02 -4.46 9.16
CA THR A 104 -35.07 -3.05 8.80
C THR A 104 -36.32 -2.42 9.37
N ALA A 105 -36.16 -1.45 10.27
CA ALA A 105 -37.26 -0.71 10.87
C ALA A 105 -37.13 0.77 10.48
N GLY A 106 -37.86 1.20 9.46
CA GLY A 106 -37.70 2.55 8.88
C GLY A 106 -36.32 2.69 8.22
N ASP A 107 -35.48 3.58 8.77
CA ASP A 107 -34.10 3.84 8.29
C ASP A 107 -33.03 3.09 9.12
N GLN A 108 -33.44 2.37 10.17
CA GLN A 108 -32.52 1.62 11.04
C GLN A 108 -32.33 0.19 10.53
N PHE A 109 -31.07 -0.26 10.49
CA PHE A 109 -30.69 -1.61 10.06
C PHE A 109 -30.11 -2.39 11.22
N GLN A 110 -30.93 -3.27 11.77
CA GLN A 110 -30.60 -4.08 12.92
C GLN A 110 -30.15 -5.47 12.51
N THR A 111 -29.13 -5.98 13.18
CA THR A 111 -28.62 -7.33 12.99
C THR A 111 -28.93 -8.13 14.25
N ILE A 112 -29.80 -9.12 14.12
CA ILE A 112 -30.31 -9.90 15.26
C ILE A 112 -29.69 -11.28 15.24
N LEU A 113 -29.21 -11.74 16.39
CA LEU A 113 -28.70 -13.09 16.57
C LEU A 113 -29.77 -13.98 17.18
N ALA A 114 -29.88 -15.18 16.64
CA ALA A 114 -30.74 -16.23 17.16
C ALA A 114 -29.95 -17.51 17.38
N ASP A 115 -30.36 -18.26 18.40
CA ASP A 115 -29.77 -19.52 18.79
C ASP A 115 -29.90 -20.57 17.67
N ARG A 116 -28.89 -21.41 17.54
CA ARG A 116 -28.78 -22.36 16.43
C ARG A 116 -29.72 -23.57 16.54
N VAL A 117 -30.03 -24.00 17.77
CA VAL A 117 -30.81 -25.23 18.02
C VAL A 117 -32.25 -24.88 18.40
N SER A 118 -32.41 -23.98 19.36
CA SER A 118 -33.72 -23.56 19.84
C SER A 118 -34.37 -22.54 18.92
N GLY A 119 -33.62 -21.80 18.11
CA GLY A 119 -34.11 -20.67 17.32
C GLY A 119 -34.58 -19.49 18.15
N ALA A 120 -34.24 -19.45 19.45
CA ALA A 120 -34.57 -18.34 20.34
C ALA A 120 -33.79 -17.08 19.95
N VAL A 121 -34.41 -15.91 20.06
CA VAL A 121 -33.74 -14.63 19.82
C VAL A 121 -32.78 -14.36 20.99
N LEU A 122 -31.49 -14.27 20.69
CA LEU A 122 -30.43 -14.00 21.68
C LEU A 122 -30.30 -12.49 21.94
N GLY A 123 -30.46 -11.67 20.90
CA GLY A 123 -30.39 -10.23 21.01
C GLY A 123 -29.99 -9.54 19.71
N GLU A 124 -29.88 -8.22 19.77
CA GLU A 124 -29.42 -7.37 18.68
C GLU A 124 -27.92 -7.08 18.81
N LEU A 125 -27.19 -7.13 17.70
CA LEU A 125 -25.83 -6.61 17.67
C LEU A 125 -25.86 -5.09 17.79
N PRO A 126 -25.13 -4.50 18.75
CA PRO A 126 -25.09 -3.05 18.90
C PRO A 126 -24.64 -2.35 17.62
N GLU A 127 -25.40 -1.33 17.21
CA GLU A 127 -25.05 -0.50 16.05
C GLU A 127 -23.68 0.17 16.23
N HIS A 128 -23.32 0.55 17.46
CA HIS A 128 -22.04 1.18 17.79
C HIS A 128 -21.03 0.19 18.40
N SER A 129 -20.70 -0.88 17.67
CA SER A 129 -19.64 -1.82 18.07
C SER A 129 -18.28 -1.41 17.51
N VAL A 130 -17.20 -1.84 18.17
CA VAL A 130 -15.81 -1.64 17.67
C VAL A 130 -15.65 -2.17 16.25
N VAL A 131 -16.29 -3.31 15.94
CA VAL A 131 -16.28 -3.91 14.61
C VAL A 131 -17.01 -3.02 13.60
N ARG A 132 -18.12 -2.38 13.99
CA ARG A 132 -18.79 -1.39 13.14
C ARG A 132 -17.90 -0.16 12.91
N THR A 133 -17.23 0.36 13.94
CA THR A 133 -16.28 1.47 13.79
C THR A 133 -15.14 1.13 12.84
N LEU A 134 -14.57 -0.08 12.92
CA LEU A 134 -13.56 -0.55 11.97
C LEU A 134 -14.11 -0.62 10.54
N GLN A 135 -15.35 -1.07 10.38
CA GLN A 135 -16.03 -1.15 9.09
C GLN A 135 -16.26 0.25 8.50
N ASP A 136 -16.78 1.17 9.30
CA ASP A 136 -17.05 2.55 8.88
C ASP A 136 -15.75 3.31 8.59
N LEU A 137 -14.66 3.03 9.31
CA LEU A 137 -13.33 3.58 9.00
C LEU A 137 -12.79 2.99 7.68
N HIS A 138 -12.97 1.70 7.43
CA HIS A 138 -12.46 1.03 6.24
C HIS A 138 -13.20 1.46 4.95
N PHE A 139 -14.53 1.50 4.98
CA PHE A 139 -15.34 1.80 3.80
C PHE A 139 -15.63 3.28 3.63
N ASP A 140 -15.90 3.96 4.74
CA ASP A 140 -16.46 5.31 4.76
C ASP A 140 -15.51 6.33 5.42
N LEU A 141 -14.31 5.94 5.85
CA LEU A 141 -13.35 6.79 6.57
C LEU A 141 -13.98 7.56 7.74
N LEU A 142 -15.01 6.98 8.37
CA LEU A 142 -15.84 7.60 9.42
C LEU A 142 -16.58 8.88 8.99
N ALA A 143 -16.63 9.17 7.69
CA ALA A 143 -17.31 10.35 7.13
C ALA A 143 -18.55 9.96 6.29
N GLY A 144 -19.11 8.78 6.57
CA GLY A 144 -20.31 8.25 5.92
C GLY A 144 -20.22 8.28 4.39
N ARG A 145 -21.28 8.77 3.73
CA ARG A 145 -21.35 8.81 2.26
C ARG A 145 -20.22 9.62 1.63
N THR A 146 -19.79 10.72 2.25
CA THR A 146 -18.70 11.55 1.73
C THR A 146 -17.39 10.76 1.77
N GLY A 147 -17.08 10.13 2.89
CA GLY A 147 -15.86 9.35 3.00
C GLY A 147 -15.87 8.11 2.11
N ARG A 148 -17.03 7.52 1.81
CA ARG A 148 -17.16 6.46 0.78
C ARG A 148 -16.71 6.92 -0.59
N VAL A 149 -17.15 8.12 -0.99
CA VAL A 149 -16.76 8.72 -2.27
C VAL A 149 -15.26 9.02 -2.27
N VAL A 150 -14.73 9.57 -1.17
CA VAL A 150 -13.29 9.83 -1.01
C VAL A 150 -12.48 8.54 -1.10
N ASN A 151 -12.92 7.47 -0.43
CA ASN A 151 -12.27 6.15 -0.45
C ASN A 151 -12.25 5.57 -1.87
N GLY A 152 -13.36 5.69 -2.61
CA GLY A 152 -13.45 5.31 -4.02
C GLY A 152 -12.52 6.11 -4.93
N VAL A 153 -12.49 7.44 -4.79
CA VAL A 153 -11.57 8.32 -5.52
C VAL A 153 -10.12 7.99 -5.17
N GLY A 154 -9.81 7.75 -3.89
CA GLY A 154 -8.49 7.34 -3.41
C GLY A 154 -8.03 6.02 -4.04
N GLY A 155 -8.93 5.03 -4.14
CA GLY A 155 -8.65 3.78 -4.85
C GLY A 155 -8.37 3.98 -6.34
N PHE A 156 -9.12 4.87 -7.00
CA PHE A 156 -8.86 5.22 -8.41
C PHE A 156 -7.53 5.97 -8.58
N CYS A 157 -7.20 6.90 -7.68
CA CYS A 157 -5.91 7.58 -7.66
C CYS A 157 -4.75 6.59 -7.46
N LEU A 158 -4.90 5.60 -6.59
CA LEU A 158 -3.93 4.51 -6.42
C LEU A 158 -3.75 3.71 -7.71
N LEU A 159 -4.82 3.38 -8.43
CA LEU A 159 -4.73 2.72 -9.72
C LEU A 159 -3.93 3.56 -10.73
N LEU A 160 -4.24 4.85 -10.85
CA LEU A 160 -3.49 5.76 -11.72
C LEU A 160 -2.02 5.88 -11.28
N LEU A 161 -1.76 5.86 -9.97
CA LEU A 161 -0.40 5.85 -9.45
C LEU A 161 0.33 4.58 -9.88
N CYS A 162 -0.27 3.39 -9.78
CA CYS A 162 0.33 2.15 -10.29
C CYS A 162 0.62 2.22 -11.79
N LEU A 163 -0.31 2.74 -12.60
CA LEU A 163 -0.13 2.88 -14.05
C LEU A 163 0.99 3.86 -14.39
N THR A 164 1.01 5.03 -13.74
CA THR A 164 2.08 6.03 -13.96
C THR A 164 3.43 5.52 -13.48
N GLY A 165 3.48 4.77 -12.38
CA GLY A 165 4.69 4.10 -11.89
C GLY A 165 5.23 3.10 -12.91
N LEU A 166 4.36 2.28 -13.50
CA LEU A 166 4.73 1.32 -14.54
C LEU A 166 5.27 2.02 -15.80
N VAL A 167 4.64 3.12 -16.22
CA VAL A 167 5.10 3.93 -17.36
C VAL A 167 6.45 4.59 -17.08
N ILE A 168 6.67 5.14 -15.88
CA ILE A 168 7.94 5.75 -15.48
C ILE A 168 9.05 4.70 -15.36
N TRP A 169 8.71 3.51 -14.86
CA TRP A 169 9.65 2.40 -14.70
C TRP A 169 10.06 1.76 -16.04
N TRP A 170 9.24 1.88 -17.08
CA TRP A 170 9.46 1.22 -18.36
C TRP A 170 10.82 1.56 -19.01
N PRO A 171 11.76 0.60 -19.12
CA PRO A 171 13.12 0.84 -19.64
C PRO A 171 13.19 0.90 -21.19
N GLY A 172 12.05 0.86 -21.88
CA GLY A 172 11.96 0.86 -23.34
C GLY A 172 11.94 -0.53 -23.98
N ARG A 173 11.43 -0.63 -25.22
CA ARG A 173 11.21 -1.91 -25.95
C ARG A 173 12.50 -2.70 -26.20
N SER A 174 13.65 -2.04 -26.33
CA SER A 174 14.94 -2.70 -26.60
C SER A 174 15.54 -3.40 -25.37
N ASN A 175 15.23 -2.94 -24.17
CA ASN A 175 15.88 -3.37 -22.93
C ASN A 175 14.88 -3.88 -21.87
N TRP A 176 13.65 -4.23 -22.26
CA TRP A 176 12.61 -4.69 -21.33
C TRP A 176 13.03 -5.94 -20.52
N ARG A 177 13.83 -6.84 -21.11
CA ARG A 177 14.41 -7.99 -20.40
C ARG A 177 15.47 -7.60 -19.37
N SER A 178 16.20 -6.51 -19.58
CA SER A 178 17.21 -6.02 -18.63
C SER A 178 16.60 -5.49 -17.32
N GLY A 179 15.28 -5.19 -17.31
CA GLY A 179 14.54 -4.79 -16.11
C GLY A 179 14.25 -5.94 -15.14
N PHE A 180 14.32 -7.20 -15.61
CA PHE A 180 14.14 -8.41 -14.80
C PHE A 180 15.47 -9.09 -14.45
N THR A 181 16.59 -8.58 -14.95
CA THR A 181 17.93 -9.10 -14.61
C THR A 181 18.55 -8.23 -13.52
N ILE A 182 18.66 -8.77 -12.30
CA ILE A 182 19.43 -8.13 -11.23
C ILE A 182 20.89 -8.47 -11.44
N ASP A 183 21.66 -7.47 -11.88
CA ASP A 183 23.08 -7.59 -12.11
C ASP A 183 23.82 -7.42 -10.77
N TRP A 184 23.94 -8.52 -10.02
CA TRP A 184 24.57 -8.57 -8.69
C TRP A 184 26.05 -8.16 -8.68
N ALA A 185 26.67 -8.01 -9.86
CA ALA A 185 28.07 -7.65 -10.04
C ALA A 185 28.36 -6.13 -10.03
N ARG A 186 27.36 -5.27 -9.80
CA ARG A 186 27.61 -3.82 -9.69
C ARG A 186 28.09 -3.46 -8.28
N PRO A 187 29.35 -3.03 -8.08
CA PRO A 187 29.80 -2.58 -6.78
C PRO A 187 29.00 -1.34 -6.37
N LEU A 188 28.27 -1.48 -5.26
CA LEU A 188 27.69 -0.36 -4.52
C LEU A 188 28.86 0.56 -4.13
N VAL A 189 28.68 1.87 -4.31
CA VAL A 189 29.61 2.96 -3.94
C VAL A 189 30.54 3.44 -5.07
N ASP A 190 30.03 4.37 -5.88
CA ASP A 190 30.86 5.34 -6.61
C ASP A 190 31.14 6.53 -5.67
N ALA A 191 32.03 6.34 -4.68
CA ALA A 191 32.48 7.36 -3.72
C ALA A 191 33.43 8.42 -4.35
N ARG A 192 33.22 8.81 -5.61
CA ARG A 192 34.07 9.79 -6.33
C ARG A 192 33.35 11.10 -6.69
N ARG A 193 32.41 11.56 -5.87
CA ARG A 193 31.77 12.89 -6.06
C ARG A 193 32.20 14.00 -5.11
N HIS A 194 33.28 13.82 -4.34
CA HIS A 194 33.93 14.93 -3.63
C HIS A 194 35.38 15.14 -4.09
N ALA A 195 35.55 15.49 -5.37
CA ALA A 195 36.75 16.17 -5.85
C ALA A 195 36.51 17.69 -5.78
N VAL A 196 36.51 18.26 -4.57
CA VAL A 196 36.63 19.71 -4.38
C VAL A 196 37.65 19.96 -3.27
N ALA A 197 38.91 20.01 -3.67
CA ALA A 197 39.95 20.79 -3.01
C ALA A 197 40.98 21.15 -4.09
N ARG A 198 40.78 22.33 -4.70
CA ARG A 198 41.75 22.98 -5.59
C ARG A 198 42.67 23.80 -4.68
N PRO A 199 43.95 23.45 -4.48
CA PRO A 199 44.86 24.37 -3.82
C PRO A 199 45.14 25.53 -4.77
N LEU A 200 44.88 26.75 -4.29
CA LEU A 200 45.28 27.99 -4.93
C LEU A 200 46.78 27.98 -5.24
N ALA A 201 47.14 28.49 -6.40
CA ALA A 201 48.50 28.84 -6.75
C ALA A 201 49.10 29.83 -5.74
N ALA A 202 50.37 29.63 -5.39
CA ALA A 202 51.22 30.64 -4.75
C ALA A 202 52.62 30.62 -5.41
N PRO A 203 53.34 31.76 -5.42
CA PRO A 203 54.10 32.22 -6.57
C PRO A 203 55.57 31.78 -6.59
N ALA A 204 56.18 31.95 -7.76
CA ALA A 204 57.56 31.64 -8.10
C ALA A 204 58.61 32.28 -7.16
N LEU A 205 59.55 31.45 -6.69
CA LEU A 205 60.84 31.91 -6.15
C LEU A 205 61.99 31.09 -6.75
N ARG A 206 62.71 31.79 -7.64
CA ARG A 206 64.11 31.66 -8.11
C ARG A 206 64.87 30.35 -7.84
N GLN A 207 65.29 29.70 -8.93
CA GLN A 207 66.43 28.78 -8.91
C GLN A 207 67.76 29.55 -9.07
N PRO A 208 68.81 29.21 -8.31
CA PRO A 208 70.17 29.55 -8.68
C PRO A 208 70.73 28.49 -9.64
N THR A 209 71.08 28.96 -10.84
CA THR A 209 71.91 28.27 -11.83
C THR A 209 73.28 27.91 -11.28
N VAL A 210 73.66 26.63 -11.34
CA VAL A 210 75.06 26.20 -11.31
C VAL A 210 75.35 25.44 -12.60
N LYS A 211 76.03 26.13 -13.52
CA LYS A 211 76.81 25.53 -14.60
C LYS A 211 78.13 25.06 -14.00
N THR A 212 78.61 23.86 -14.34
CA THR A 212 79.99 23.63 -14.82
C THR A 212 80.24 22.17 -15.25
N THR A 213 80.44 22.03 -16.57
CA THR A 213 81.48 21.25 -17.27
C THR A 213 81.69 19.76 -17.02
N SER A 214 81.38 19.00 -18.09
CA SER A 214 81.98 17.72 -18.47
C SER A 214 83.41 17.92 -19.01
N PRO A 215 84.34 17.00 -18.71
CA PRO A 215 85.53 16.79 -19.53
C PRO A 215 85.39 15.49 -20.35
N ASN A 216 85.33 15.66 -21.67
CA ASN A 216 85.58 14.64 -22.67
C ASN A 216 87.11 14.54 -22.88
N ALA A 217 87.69 13.36 -22.68
CA ALA A 217 89.09 13.08 -23.02
C ALA A 217 89.14 11.87 -23.96
N ASN A 218 89.40 12.18 -25.24
CA ASN A 218 89.86 11.26 -26.28
C ASN A 218 91.14 10.52 -25.86
N SER A 219 91.21 9.23 -26.14
CA SER A 219 92.47 8.58 -26.48
C SER A 219 92.27 7.42 -27.46
N HIS A 220 92.52 7.69 -28.74
CA HIS A 220 92.82 6.69 -29.75
C HIS A 220 94.21 6.99 -30.34
N LYS A 221 95.11 5.99 -30.26
CA LYS A 221 96.21 5.62 -31.18
C LYS A 221 97.53 6.43 -31.22
N ALA A 222 98.63 5.72 -30.91
CA ALA A 222 99.94 5.74 -31.60
C ALA A 222 100.65 4.40 -31.25
N PHE A 223 100.84 3.46 -32.19
CA PHE A 223 102.01 3.25 -33.06
C PHE A 223 103.35 3.04 -32.33
N ARG A 224 103.69 1.78 -32.04
CA ARG A 224 104.93 1.09 -32.43
C ARG A 224 104.81 -0.41 -32.19
#